data_AF-A0AAW9ICE1-F1
#
_entry.id   AF-A0AAW9ICE1-F1
#
_cell.length_a   1.000
_cell.length_b   1.000
_cell.length_c   1.000
_cell.angle_alpha   90.00
_cell.angle_beta   90.00
_cell.angle_gamma   90.00
#
_symmetry.space_group_name_H-M   'P 1'
#
loop_
_entity.id
_entity.type
_entity.pdbx_description
1 polymer ?
#
loop_
_entity_poly.entity_id
_entity_poly.type
_entity_poly.pdbx_seq_one_letter_code
_entity_poly.pdbx_strand_id
1 'polypeptide(L)'
;SIALDKKIPFLSIFIFPYIYWYIYVFVGLTFILLKNRRNYMRALLAISIGMCVCYLIYYLFPVEIVRPTIISNSLPNKLVSIIYENDRPFNCFPSIHVLNTYIIMRYTSKKDNKSWFYYTQTIG
;
A
#
# COMPACT_ATOMS: atom_id res chain seq x y z
N SER A 1 20.56 -3.05 -7.67
CA SER A 1 19.86 -2.18 -8.64
C SER A 1 20.33 -2.53 -10.04
N ILE A 2 19.40 -2.61 -10.99
CA ILE A 2 19.71 -2.91 -12.39
C ILE A 2 20.10 -1.60 -13.09
N ALA A 3 20.81 -1.68 -14.22
CA ALA A 3 21.26 -0.49 -14.96
C ALA A 3 20.13 0.47 -15.35
N LEU A 4 18.90 -0.04 -15.51
CA LEU A 4 17.73 0.76 -15.81
C LEU A 4 17.28 1.63 -14.62
N ASP A 5 17.34 1.12 -13.39
CA ASP A 5 16.94 1.86 -12.17
C ASP A 5 17.77 3.14 -12.01
N LYS A 6 19.06 3.08 -12.37
CA LYS A 6 19.98 4.21 -12.30
C LYS A 6 19.64 5.33 -13.30
N LYS A 7 18.84 5.04 -14.33
CA LYS A 7 18.42 6.02 -15.34
C LYS A 7 17.14 6.76 -14.95
N ILE A 8 16.39 6.26 -13.96
CA ILE A 8 15.13 6.87 -13.53
C ILE A 8 15.46 7.85 -12.40
N PRO A 9 15.31 9.17 -12.62
CA PRO A 9 15.60 10.15 -11.58
C PRO A 9 14.59 10.03 -10.45
N PHE A 10 15.05 10.23 -9.21
CA PHE A 10 14.16 10.34 -8.07
C PHE A 10 13.36 11.64 -8.13
N LEU A 11 12.03 11.53 -8.06
CA LEU A 11 11.11 12.65 -8.04
C LEU A 11 10.36 12.69 -6.71
N SER A 12 10.69 13.66 -5.86
CA SER A 12 10.09 13.80 -4.52
C SER A 12 8.59 14.10 -4.56
N ILE A 13 8.02 14.51 -5.70
CA ILE A 13 6.58 14.74 -5.86
C ILE A 13 5.74 13.47 -5.62
N PHE A 14 6.32 12.28 -5.83
CA PHE A 14 5.62 11.01 -5.60
C PHE A 14 5.34 10.71 -4.12
N ILE A 15 5.85 11.55 -3.20
CA ILE A 15 5.48 11.49 -1.78
C ILE A 15 3.98 11.74 -1.56
N PHE A 16 3.32 12.53 -2.40
CA PHE A 16 1.91 12.87 -2.23
C PHE A 16 0.99 11.65 -2.43
N PRO A 17 1.08 10.88 -3.54
CA PRO A 17 0.38 9.60 -3.65
C PRO A 17 0.68 8.63 -2.50
N TYR A 18 1.94 8.60 -2.03
CA TYR A 18 2.35 7.75 -0.91
C TYR A 18 1.60 8.11 0.37
N ILE A 19 1.55 9.39 0.75
CA ILE A 19 0.84 9.83 1.95
C ILE A 19 -0.68 9.72 1.78
N TYR A 20 -1.20 9.95 0.57
CA TYR A 20 -2.62 9.81 0.26
C TYR A 20 -3.15 8.39 0.59
N TRP A 21 -2.31 7.36 0.47
CA TRP A 21 -2.69 6.00 0.81
C TRP A 21 -3.20 5.85 2.26
N TYR A 22 -2.66 6.58 3.23
CA TYR A 22 -3.15 6.53 4.62
C TYR A 22 -4.60 7.02 4.71
N ILE A 23 -4.93 8.09 3.98
CA ILE A 23 -6.30 8.62 3.89
C ILE A 23 -7.22 7.58 3.23
N TYR A 24 -6.76 6.96 2.14
CA TYR A 24 -7.49 5.90 1.45
C TYR A 24 -7.81 4.72 2.40
N VAL A 25 -6.82 4.25 3.17
CA VAL A 25 -7.02 3.14 4.11
C VAL A 25 -8.04 3.50 5.19
N PHE A 26 -7.93 4.70 5.77
CA PHE A 26 -8.83 5.19 6.80
C PHE A 26 -10.28 5.33 6.30
N VAL A 27 -10.46 5.99 5.16
CA VAL A 27 -11.78 6.18 4.54
C VAL A 27 -12.38 4.84 4.12
N GLY A 28 -11.58 3.95 3.54
CA GLY A 28 -12.01 2.62 3.11
C GLY A 28 -12.51 1.76 4.26
N LEU A 29 -11.75 1.70 5.37
CA LEU A 29 -12.17 0.96 6.57
C LEU A 29 -13.41 1.57 7.22
N THR A 30 -13.49 2.91 7.30
CA THR A 30 -14.66 3.61 7.83
C THR A 30 -15.90 3.32 6.98
N PHE A 31 -15.78 3.33 5.66
CA PHE A 31 -16.87 2.99 4.75
C PHE A 31 -17.36 1.55 4.95
N ILE A 32 -16.45 0.58 5.09
CA ILE A 32 -16.83 -0.82 5.37
C ILE A 32 -17.54 -0.93 6.72
N LEU A 33 -17.07 -0.21 7.74
CA LEU A 33 -17.67 -0.18 9.07
C LEU A 33 -19.11 0.34 9.03
N LEU A 34 -19.34 1.46 8.36
CA LEU A 34 -20.67 2.07 8.21
C LEU A 34 -21.65 1.15 7.48
N LYS A 35 -21.16 0.32 6.55
CA LYS A 35 -21.99 -0.60 5.77
C LYS A 35 -22.29 -1.92 6.50
N ASN A 36 -21.28 -2.54 7.11
CA ASN A 36 -21.47 -3.81 7.82
C ASN A 36 -20.32 -4.09 8.79
N ARG A 37 -20.62 -4.07 10.09
CA ARG A 37 -19.66 -4.35 11.16
C ARG A 37 -18.97 -5.71 11.03
N ARG A 38 -19.68 -6.76 10.59
CA ARG A 38 -19.08 -8.11 10.41
C ARG A 38 -18.04 -8.10 9.29
N ASN A 39 -18.31 -7.40 8.18
CA ASN A 39 -17.33 -7.27 7.09
C ASN A 39 -16.14 -6.42 7.51
N TYR A 40 -16.37 -5.37 8.31
CA TYR A 40 -15.29 -4.57 8.88
C TYR A 40 -14.36 -5.41 9.75
N MET A 41 -14.89 -6.21 10.67
CA MET A 41 -14.06 -7.09 11.51
C MET A 41 -13.25 -8.08 10.69
N ARG A 42 -13.82 -8.63 9.61
CA ARG A 42 -13.11 -9.54 8.70
C ARG A 42 -12.03 -8.81 7.88
N ALA A 43 -12.31 -7.61 7.39
CA ALA A 43 -11.34 -6.79 6.66
C ALA A 43 -10.17 -6.38 7.56
N LEU A 44 -10.47 -5.93 8.79
CA LEU A 44 -9.48 -5.57 9.78
C LEU A 44 -8.59 -6.77 10.13
N LEU A 45 -9.19 -7.93 10.42
CA LEU A 45 -8.44 -9.15 10.73
C LEU A 45 -7.57 -9.61 9.56
N ALA A 46 -8.08 -9.55 8.32
CA ALA A 46 -7.30 -9.87 7.13
C ALA A 46 -6.11 -8.93 6.94
N ILE A 47 -6.29 -7.63 7.14
CA ILE A 47 -5.21 -6.62 7.10
C ILE A 47 -4.19 -6.91 8.20
N SER A 48 -4.63 -7.13 9.43
CA SER A 48 -3.73 -7.42 10.56
C SER A 48 -2.89 -8.66 10.31
N ILE A 49 -3.51 -9.78 9.90
CA ILE A 49 -2.78 -11.02 9.61
C ILE A 49 -1.81 -10.81 8.44
N GLY A 50 -2.26 -10.17 7.36
CA GLY A 50 -1.40 -9.92 6.21
C GLY A 50 -0.19 -9.04 6.56
N MET A 51 -0.39 -8.00 7.37
CA MET A 51 0.73 -7.17 7.86
C MET A 51 1.67 -7.94 8.78
N CYS A 52 1.15 -8.80 9.67
CA CYS A 52 2.00 -9.68 10.49
C CYS A 52 2.87 -10.58 9.62
N VAL A 53 2.32 -11.14 8.54
CA VAL A 53 3.09 -11.95 7.57
C VAL A 53 4.13 -11.10 6.85
N CYS A 54 3.78 -9.89 6.39
CA CYS A 54 4.75 -8.96 5.80
C CYS A 54 5.92 -8.67 6.76
N TYR A 55 5.61 -8.33 8.01
CA TYR A 55 6.64 -8.03 9.02
C TYR A 55 7.51 -9.24 9.36
N LEU A 56 6.93 -10.43 9.42
CA LEU A 56 7.70 -11.66 9.58
C LEU A 56 8.68 -11.86 8.42
N ILE A 57 8.23 -11.61 7.18
CA ILE A 57 9.10 -11.69 6.00
C ILE A 57 10.18 -10.61 6.04
N TYR A 58 9.87 -9.37 6.38
CA TYR A 58 10.87 -8.30 6.51
C TYR A 58 11.94 -8.63 7.56
N TYR A 59 11.54 -9.28 8.64
CA TYR A 59 12.46 -9.70 9.70
C TYR A 59 13.40 -10.83 9.24
N LEU A 60 12.88 -11.82 8.51
CA LEU A 60 13.66 -12.96 8.04
C LEU A 60 14.48 -12.66 6.78
N PHE A 61 13.95 -11.83 5.89
CA PHE A 61 14.49 -11.51 4.57
C PHE A 61 14.41 -10.00 4.31
N PRO A 62 15.25 -9.18 4.96
CA PRO A 62 15.26 -7.74 4.73
C PRO A 62 15.72 -7.44 3.30
N VAL A 63 14.82 -6.89 2.48
CA VAL A 63 15.14 -6.47 1.12
C VAL A 63 15.47 -4.98 1.15
N GLU A 64 16.73 -4.64 0.86
CA GLU A 64 17.21 -3.27 0.91
C GLU A 64 17.07 -2.54 -0.43
N ILE A 65 16.64 -1.27 -0.38
CA ILE A 65 16.69 -0.34 -1.51
C ILE A 65 17.52 0.88 -1.13
N VAL A 66 18.53 1.17 -1.96
CA VAL A 66 19.34 2.39 -1.82
C VAL A 66 18.47 3.61 -2.09
N ARG A 67 18.32 4.46 -1.06
CA ARG A 67 17.55 5.70 -1.14
C ARG A 67 18.48 6.88 -1.43
N PRO A 68 18.13 7.79 -2.35
CA PRO A 68 18.94 8.98 -2.63
C PRO A 68 18.92 9.96 -1.45
N THR A 69 20.04 10.62 -1.19
CA THR A 69 20.12 11.67 -0.17
C THR A 69 19.36 12.91 -0.62
N ILE A 70 18.55 13.47 0.28
CA ILE A 70 17.70 14.63 -0.01
C ILE A 70 18.41 15.89 0.46
N ILE A 71 18.78 16.75 -0.48
CA ILE A 71 19.63 17.93 -0.22
C ILE A 71 18.80 19.23 -0.18
N SER A 72 17.63 19.27 -0.84
CA SER A 72 16.86 20.49 -1.05
C SER A 72 15.70 20.68 -0.07
N ASN A 73 15.42 21.94 0.30
CA ASN A 73 14.52 22.32 1.40
C ASN A 73 13.03 22.53 1.01
N SER A 74 12.59 22.05 -0.15
CA SER A 74 11.19 22.16 -0.61
C SER A 74 10.24 21.25 0.19
N LEU A 75 8.94 21.59 0.25
CA LEU A 75 7.94 20.79 1.00
C LEU A 75 7.94 19.28 0.68
N PRO A 76 7.96 18.82 -0.59
CA PRO A 76 7.95 17.39 -0.89
C PRO A 76 9.19 16.67 -0.34
N ASN A 77 10.36 17.32 -0.41
CA ASN A 77 11.60 16.80 0.12
C ASN A 77 11.59 16.67 1.64
N LYS A 78 11.04 17.66 2.36
CA LYS A 78 10.84 17.57 3.82
C LYS A 78 9.96 16.39 4.20
N LEU A 79 8.86 16.17 3.47
CA LEU A 79 7.97 15.03 3.70
C LEU A 79 8.69 13.70 3.48
N VAL A 80 9.48 13.57 2.41
CA VAL A 80 10.27 12.35 2.18
C VAL A 80 11.30 12.14 3.30
N SER A 81 11.99 13.20 3.76
CA SER A 81 12.94 13.08 4.88
C SER A 81 12.28 12.55 6.15
N ILE A 82 11.08 13.04 6.49
CA ILE A 82 10.30 12.52 7.63
C ILE A 82 10.00 11.02 7.47
N ILE A 83 9.70 10.56 6.26
CA ILE A 83 9.50 9.13 6.01
C ILE A 83 10.81 8.36 6.15
N TYR A 84 11.93 8.89 5.64
CA TYR A 84 13.23 8.21 5.72
C TYR A 84 13.73 8.07 7.16
N GLU A 85 13.40 9.01 8.04
CA GLU A 85 13.72 8.94 9.47
C GLU A 85 12.90 7.87 10.21
N ASN A 86 11.63 7.68 9.82
CA ASN A 86 10.71 6.78 10.50
C ASN A 86 10.65 5.36 9.91
N ASP A 87 10.96 5.21 8.61
CA ASP A 87 10.95 3.93 7.91
C ASP A 87 12.32 3.62 7.32
N ARG A 88 12.94 2.56 7.86
CA ARG A 88 14.24 2.07 7.40
C ARG A 88 14.10 1.40 6.02
N PRO A 89 15.14 1.42 5.16
CA PRO A 89 15.07 0.93 3.78
C PRO A 89 14.99 -0.60 3.60
N PHE A 90 14.59 -1.36 4.64
CA PHE A 90 14.63 -2.83 4.65
C PHE A 90 13.26 -3.50 4.39
N ASN A 91 12.18 -2.72 4.40
CA ASN A 91 10.79 -3.21 4.40
C ASN A 91 10.16 -3.22 3.00
N CYS A 92 10.91 -3.60 1.96
CA CYS A 92 10.51 -3.35 0.58
C CYS A 92 9.64 -4.45 -0.06
N PHE A 93 9.72 -5.70 0.41
CA PHE A 93 8.97 -6.83 -0.15
C PHE A 93 8.50 -7.80 0.93
N PRO A 94 7.21 -8.22 0.95
CA PRO A 94 6.09 -7.87 0.05
C PRO A 94 5.43 -6.51 0.36
N SER A 95 4.68 -5.92 -0.58
CA SER A 95 4.13 -4.57 -0.41
C SER A 95 2.86 -4.50 0.45
N ILE A 96 2.94 -3.86 1.61
CA ILE A 96 1.79 -3.57 2.49
C ILE A 96 0.78 -2.62 1.83
N HIS A 97 1.25 -1.68 1.00
CA HIS A 97 0.36 -0.75 0.29
C HIS A 97 -0.59 -1.51 -0.64
N VAL A 98 -0.06 -2.46 -1.40
CA VAL A 98 -0.85 -3.31 -2.30
C VAL A 98 -1.79 -4.21 -1.50
N LEU A 99 -1.29 -4.87 -0.44
CA LEU A 99 -2.08 -5.73 0.43
C LEU A 99 -3.32 -5.02 1.00
N ASN A 100 -3.13 -3.88 1.68
CA ASN A 100 -4.23 -3.16 2.33
C ASN A 100 -5.21 -2.61 1.29
N THR A 101 -4.69 -2.10 0.17
CA THR A 101 -5.53 -1.58 -0.92
C THR A 101 -6.39 -2.68 -1.53
N TYR A 102 -5.81 -3.85 -1.77
CA TYR A 102 -6.54 -5.00 -2.30
C TYR A 102 -7.63 -5.46 -1.35
N ILE A 103 -7.34 -5.58 -0.04
CA ILE A 103 -8.35 -6.00 0.94
C ILE A 103 -9.49 -4.98 0.99
N ILE A 104 -9.20 -3.69 1.08
CA ILE A 104 -10.23 -2.65 1.09
C ILE A 104 -11.05 -2.69 -0.19
N MET A 105 -10.41 -2.79 -1.36
CA MET A 105 -11.10 -2.93 -2.64
C MET A 105 -12.01 -4.16 -2.64
N ARG A 106 -11.55 -5.30 -2.12
CA ARG A 106 -12.32 -6.55 -2.08
C ARG A 106 -13.60 -6.42 -1.25
N TYR A 107 -13.54 -5.72 -0.12
CA TYR A 107 -14.67 -5.52 0.78
C TYR A 107 -15.57 -4.33 0.40
N THR A 108 -15.07 -3.38 -0.39
CA THR A 108 -15.86 -2.26 -0.92
C THR A 108 -16.46 -2.54 -2.29
N SER A 109 -15.91 -3.51 -3.05
CA SER A 109 -16.44 -3.93 -4.34
C SER A 109 -17.91 -4.37 -4.20
N LYS A 110 -18.77 -3.81 -5.06
CA LYS A 110 -20.21 -4.12 -5.06
C LYS A 110 -20.39 -5.60 -5.40
N LYS A 111 -21.06 -6.32 -4.50
CA LYS A 111 -21.57 -7.68 -4.77
C LYS A 111 -22.81 -7.66 -5.68
N ASP A 112 -23.29 -6.47 -6.07
CA ASP A 112 -24.39 -6.32 -7.02
C ASP A 112 -23.91 -6.67 -8.42
N ASN A 113 -24.19 -7.91 -8.74
CA ASN A 113 -23.95 -8.60 -9.99
C ASN A 113 -24.77 -7.97 -11.14
N LYS A 114 -24.37 -6.80 -11.64
CA LYS A 114 -24.59 -6.47 -13.05
C LYS A 114 -23.24 -6.52 -13.75
N SER A 115 -22.86 -7.75 -14.11
CA SER A 115 -21.82 -7.97 -15.10
C SER A 115 -22.23 -7.26 -16.39
N TRP A 116 -21.41 -6.31 -16.83
CA TRP A 116 -21.48 -5.77 -18.20
C TRP A 116 -20.44 -6.46 -19.11
N PHE A 117 -19.74 -7.47 -18.61
CA PHE A 117 -18.63 -8.13 -19.29
C PHE A 117 -18.78 -9.65 -19.22
N TYR A 118 -19.27 -10.25 -20.30
CA TYR A 118 -19.60 -11.67 -20.43
C TYR A 118 -18.41 -12.63 -20.23
N TYR A 119 -17.16 -12.15 -20.31
CA TYR A 119 -15.96 -13.01 -20.30
C TYR A 119 -15.62 -13.65 -18.94
N THR A 120 -16.19 -13.20 -17.82
CA THR A 120 -15.87 -13.74 -16.49
C THR A 120 -16.72 -14.94 -16.08
N GLN A 121 -17.68 -15.37 -16.91
CA GLN A 121 -18.58 -16.49 -16.59
C GLN A 121 -18.12 -17.86 -17.11
N THR A 122 -17.14 -17.94 -18.01
CA THR A 122 -16.83 -19.20 -18.72
C THR A 122 -15.64 -19.99 -18.15
N ILE A 123 -15.02 -19.54 -17.06
CA ILE A 123 -13.83 -20.22 -16.48
C ILE A 123 -13.91 -20.34 -14.94
N GLY A 124 -15.12 -20.47 -14.39
CA GLY A 124 -15.36 -20.68 -12.95
C GLY A 124 -16.19 -21.91 -12.68
#